data_AF-A0A257Y3U3-F1
#
_entry.id   AF-A0A257Y3U3-F1
#
_cell.length_a   1.000
_cell.length_b   1.000
_cell.length_c   1.000
_cell.angle_alpha   90.00
_cell.angle_beta   90.00
_cell.angle_gamma   90.00
#
_symmetry.space_group_name_H-M   'P 1'
#
loop_
_entity.id
_entity.type
_entity.pdbx_description
1 polymer ?
#
loop_
_entity_poly.entity_id
_entity_poly.type
_entity_poly.pdbx_seq_one_letter_code
_entity_poly.pdbx_strand_id
1 'polypeptide(L)'
;MLDHSRQAGLNGWRRERGDPALSDVHGTIDVTKRRGFARLFAFMGPGYLVATGYMDPGNWATSLAGGSRFGYALLTVALLSNLIAILLQALCSRLGVASGRDLAQACRDSFPRPVAYVLWALAEAAICATDLAEVIGTAIGLNLLFGIPLEIGVIITALDVFLILWLQKLGFRFVEALVVGLLGIIAACF
;
A
#
# COMPACT_ATOMS: atom_id res chain seq x y z
N MET A 1 -15.91 35.96 -27.00
CA MET A 1 -14.49 35.82 -26.63
C MET A 1 -14.41 36.07 -25.13
N LEU A 2 -14.79 35.06 -24.34
CA LEU A 2 -14.95 35.16 -22.89
C LEU A 2 -13.76 34.51 -22.21
N ASP A 3 -13.30 35.20 -21.18
CA ASP A 3 -12.05 35.08 -20.44
C ASP A 3 -11.94 33.73 -19.68
N HIS A 4 -11.28 32.72 -20.27
CA HIS A 4 -10.91 31.46 -19.61
C HIS A 4 -9.81 31.63 -18.55
N SER A 5 -9.22 32.82 -18.43
CA SER A 5 -8.08 33.09 -17.53
C SER A 5 -8.48 33.29 -16.07
N ARG A 6 -9.79 33.42 -15.77
CA ARG A 6 -10.30 33.76 -14.42
C ARG A 6 -10.80 32.59 -13.57
N GLN A 7 -10.89 31.35 -14.09
CA GLN A 7 -11.32 30.20 -13.28
C GLN A 7 -10.18 29.41 -12.63
N ALA A 8 -8.92 29.62 -13.04
CA ALA A 8 -7.76 28.94 -12.46
C ALA A 8 -7.49 29.30 -10.98
N GLY A 9 -8.14 30.35 -10.45
CA GLY A 9 -7.90 30.86 -9.09
C GLY A 9 -8.79 30.28 -7.97
N LEU A 10 -9.78 29.44 -8.27
CA LEU A 10 -10.81 29.05 -7.28
C LEU A 10 -10.59 27.68 -6.61
N ASN A 11 -9.61 26.89 -7.06
CA ASN A 11 -9.48 25.49 -6.61
C ASN A 11 -8.29 25.21 -5.67
N GLY A 12 -7.50 26.21 -5.24
CA GLY A 12 -6.37 26.01 -4.31
C GLY A 12 -5.18 25.19 -4.85
N TRP A 13 -5.31 24.55 -6.02
CA TRP A 13 -4.28 23.76 -6.68
C TRP A 13 -3.48 24.60 -7.69
N ARG A 14 -2.17 24.36 -7.81
CA ARG A 14 -1.32 25.04 -8.81
C ARG A 14 -1.41 24.44 -10.22
N ARG A 15 -2.00 23.24 -10.35
CA ARG A 15 -2.18 22.55 -11.63
C ARG A 15 -3.58 21.95 -11.75
N GLU A 16 -4.08 21.94 -12.98
CA GLU A 16 -5.33 21.27 -13.32
C GLU A 16 -5.22 19.75 -13.16
N ARG A 17 -6.36 19.11 -12.93
CA ARG A 17 -6.44 17.67 -12.72
C ARG A 17 -6.07 16.96 -14.03
N GLY A 18 -5.03 16.13 -13.99
CA GLY A 18 -4.67 15.23 -15.08
C GLY A 18 -5.52 13.95 -15.09
N ASP A 19 -5.01 12.89 -15.72
CA ASP A 19 -5.67 11.59 -15.76
C ASP A 19 -5.92 11.02 -14.35
N PRO A 20 -7.02 10.29 -14.14
CA PRO A 20 -7.31 9.67 -12.85
C PRO A 20 -6.20 8.69 -12.44
N ALA A 21 -5.86 8.72 -11.15
CA ALA A 21 -4.98 7.74 -10.54
C ALA A 21 -5.50 6.31 -10.78
N LEU A 22 -4.61 5.40 -11.16
CA LEU A 22 -4.92 4.00 -11.46
C LEU A 22 -6.04 3.86 -12.52
N SER A 23 -5.87 4.49 -13.68
CA SER A 23 -6.86 4.55 -14.76
C SER A 23 -7.46 3.20 -15.16
N ASP A 24 -6.69 2.11 -15.03
CA ASP A 24 -7.11 0.76 -15.42
C ASP A 24 -8.11 0.12 -14.43
N VAL A 25 -8.18 0.61 -13.19
CA VAL A 25 -9.06 0.07 -12.15
C VAL A 25 -9.94 1.13 -11.48
N HIS A 26 -9.78 2.41 -11.85
CA HIS A 26 -10.52 3.53 -11.28
C HIS A 26 -12.04 3.37 -11.49
N GLY A 27 -12.80 3.28 -10.39
CA GLY A 27 -14.27 3.23 -10.44
C GLY A 27 -14.86 1.91 -10.93
N THR A 28 -14.08 0.82 -10.97
CA THR A 28 -14.52 -0.49 -11.51
C THR A 28 -15.65 -1.15 -10.70
N ILE A 29 -15.81 -0.80 -9.41
CA ILE A 29 -16.81 -1.41 -8.52
C ILE A 29 -18.06 -0.54 -8.46
N ASP A 30 -19.10 -0.92 -9.21
CA ASP A 30 -20.43 -0.34 -9.07
C ASP A 30 -21.11 -0.84 -7.78
N VAL A 31 -21.21 0.06 -6.80
CA VAL A 31 -21.86 -0.18 -5.50
C VAL A 31 -23.25 0.45 -5.39
N THR A 32 -23.80 0.97 -6.48
CA THR A 32 -25.05 1.75 -6.47
C THR A 32 -26.25 0.88 -6.09
N LYS A 33 -26.17 -0.43 -6.39
CA LYS A 33 -27.23 -1.43 -6.08
C LYS A 33 -27.02 -2.19 -4.76
N ARG A 34 -25.88 -2.04 -4.07
CA ARG A 34 -25.57 -2.78 -2.83
C ARG A 34 -25.94 -1.96 -1.59
N ARG A 35 -26.60 -2.58 -0.61
CA ARG A 35 -27.03 -1.94 0.66
C ARG A 35 -26.36 -2.60 1.88
N GLY A 36 -26.16 -1.82 2.95
CA GLY A 36 -25.66 -2.31 4.23
C GLY A 36 -24.27 -2.96 4.16
N PHE A 37 -24.10 -4.07 4.90
CA PHE A 37 -22.83 -4.82 4.96
C PHE A 37 -22.32 -5.26 3.58
N ALA A 38 -23.20 -5.59 2.63
CA ALA A 38 -22.79 -5.98 1.28
C ALA A 38 -22.08 -4.84 0.49
N ARG A 39 -22.36 -3.58 0.83
CA ARG A 39 -21.62 -2.42 0.30
C ARG A 39 -20.26 -2.29 1.02
N LEU A 40 -20.22 -2.52 2.33
CA LEU A 40 -18.98 -2.49 3.10
C LEU A 40 -17.98 -3.54 2.60
N PHE A 41 -18.41 -4.81 2.46
CA PHE A 41 -17.58 -5.89 1.90
C PHE A 41 -17.05 -5.59 0.49
N ALA A 42 -17.77 -4.79 -0.31
CA ALA A 42 -17.31 -4.40 -1.64
C ALA A 42 -16.15 -3.38 -1.62
N PHE A 43 -15.95 -2.66 -0.51
CA PHE A 43 -14.91 -1.62 -0.36
C PHE A 43 -13.75 -2.02 0.55
N MET A 44 -13.79 -3.21 1.16
CA MET A 44 -12.71 -3.63 2.06
C MET A 44 -11.44 -4.06 1.33
N GLY A 45 -11.53 -4.46 0.06
CA GLY A 45 -10.39 -4.96 -0.73
C GLY A 45 -9.17 -4.03 -0.72
N PRO A 46 -9.31 -2.74 -1.08
CA PRO A 46 -8.22 -1.77 -1.02
C PRO A 46 -7.65 -1.59 0.39
N GLY A 47 -8.48 -1.70 1.43
CA GLY A 47 -8.03 -1.62 2.82
C GLY A 47 -7.11 -2.77 3.20
N TYR A 48 -7.44 -4.00 2.81
CA TYR A 48 -6.60 -5.17 3.04
C TYR A 48 -5.29 -5.12 2.24
N LEU A 49 -5.32 -4.61 1.01
CA LEU A 49 -4.11 -4.38 0.21
C LEU A 49 -3.16 -3.38 0.88
N VAL A 50 -3.67 -2.39 1.61
CA VAL A 50 -2.81 -1.48 2.39
C VAL A 50 -2.34 -2.15 3.68
N ALA A 51 -3.22 -2.90 4.36
CA ALA A 51 -2.91 -3.55 5.62
C ALA A 51 -1.79 -4.60 5.48
N THR A 52 -1.71 -5.30 4.35
CA THR A 52 -0.67 -6.31 4.13
C THR A 52 0.74 -5.74 4.20
N GLY A 53 0.94 -4.48 3.78
CA GLY A 53 2.24 -3.82 3.84
C GLY A 53 2.70 -3.46 5.26
N TYR A 54 1.80 -3.51 6.25
CA TYR A 54 2.16 -3.35 7.67
C TYR A 54 2.51 -4.68 8.35
N MET A 55 2.31 -5.81 7.65
CA MET A 55 2.61 -7.16 8.12
C MET A 55 3.85 -7.75 7.44
N ASP A 56 4.75 -6.89 6.96
CA ASP A 56 5.96 -7.27 6.25
C ASP A 56 7.02 -7.89 7.19
N PRO A 57 7.96 -8.71 6.67
CA PRO A 57 9.01 -9.33 7.46
C PRO A 57 9.91 -8.34 8.22
N GLY A 58 10.06 -7.11 7.70
CA GLY A 58 10.83 -6.06 8.36
C GLY A 58 10.24 -5.67 9.71
N ASN A 59 8.92 -5.51 9.78
CA ASN A 59 8.22 -5.23 11.03
C ASN A 59 8.34 -6.41 12.02
N TRP A 60 8.32 -7.66 11.54
CA TRP A 60 8.43 -8.84 12.40
C TRP A 60 9.79 -8.95 13.07
N ALA A 61 10.87 -8.69 12.34
CA ALA A 61 12.22 -8.74 12.88
C ALA A 61 12.39 -7.79 14.07
N THR A 62 11.89 -6.55 13.95
CA THR A 62 11.96 -5.56 15.02
C THR A 62 11.04 -5.90 16.19
N SER A 63 9.83 -6.38 15.91
CA SER A 63 8.85 -6.79 16.94
C SER A 63 9.32 -7.98 17.75
N LEU A 64 9.89 -9.02 17.10
CA LEU A 64 10.45 -10.20 17.78
C LEU A 64 11.69 -9.83 18.60
N ALA A 65 12.60 -9.02 18.03
CA ALA A 65 13.76 -8.54 18.77
C ALA A 65 13.35 -7.69 19.98
N GLY A 66 12.38 -6.78 19.80
CA GLY A 66 11.82 -5.95 20.87
C GLY A 66 11.17 -6.79 21.97
N GLY A 67 10.32 -7.74 21.61
CA GLY A 67 9.66 -8.65 22.56
C GLY A 67 10.65 -9.52 23.33
N SER A 68 11.70 -10.04 22.66
CA SER A 68 12.73 -10.85 23.31
C SER A 68 13.54 -10.09 24.38
N ARG A 69 13.71 -8.77 24.20
CA ARG A 69 14.52 -7.92 25.10
C ARG A 69 13.69 -7.21 26.16
N PHE A 70 12.49 -6.75 25.81
CA PHE A 70 11.66 -5.87 26.64
C PHE A 70 10.34 -6.51 27.07
N GLY A 71 10.10 -7.78 26.71
CA GLY A 71 8.84 -8.47 26.99
C GLY A 71 7.64 -7.70 26.44
N TYR A 72 6.62 -7.53 27.26
CA TYR A 72 5.36 -6.87 26.88
C TYR A 72 5.38 -5.34 26.94
N ALA A 73 6.49 -4.71 27.37
CA ALA A 73 6.55 -3.27 27.58
C ALA A 73 6.28 -2.45 26.29
N LEU A 74 6.64 -3.01 25.12
CA LEU A 74 6.48 -2.34 23.83
C LEU A 74 5.07 -2.50 23.22
N LEU A 75 4.18 -3.32 23.80
CA LEU A 75 2.84 -3.54 23.26
C LEU A 75 2.02 -2.23 23.18
N THR A 76 2.10 -1.39 24.22
CA THR A 76 1.39 -0.11 24.24
C THR A 76 1.90 0.83 23.14
N VAL A 77 3.21 0.82 22.88
CA VAL A 77 3.82 1.63 21.82
C VAL A 77 3.39 1.11 20.44
N ALA A 78 3.37 -0.21 20.25
CA ALA A 78 2.88 -0.83 19.02
C ALA A 78 1.40 -0.50 18.76
N LEU A 79 0.56 -0.53 19.80
CA LEU A 79 -0.85 -0.15 19.70
C LEU A 79 -1.01 1.31 19.27
N LEU A 80 -0.28 2.24 19.91
CA LEU A 80 -0.32 3.66 19.57
C LEU A 80 0.15 3.91 18.14
N SER A 81 1.22 3.22 17.69
CA SER A 81 1.71 3.29 16.31
C SER A 81 0.62 2.90 15.30
N ASN A 82 -0.09 1.79 15.55
CA ASN A 82 -1.18 1.34 14.70
C ASN A 82 -2.36 2.32 14.66
N LEU A 83 -2.70 2.97 15.78
CA LEU A 83 -3.74 4.00 15.80
C LEU A 83 -3.37 5.21 14.95
N ILE A 84 -2.10 5.64 14.98
CA ILE A 84 -1.59 6.72 14.12
C ILE A 84 -1.63 6.29 12.65
N ALA A 85 -1.22 5.06 12.33
CA ALA A 85 -1.29 4.53 10.98
C ALA A 85 -2.72 4.54 10.43
N ILE A 86 -3.70 4.07 11.22
CA ILE A 86 -5.12 4.10 10.85
C ILE A 86 -5.61 5.53 10.60
N LEU A 87 -5.23 6.48 11.45
CA LEU A 87 -5.58 7.89 11.28
C LEU A 87 -5.03 8.45 9.96
N LEU A 88 -3.74 8.24 9.67
CA LEU A 88 -3.09 8.72 8.46
C LEU A 88 -3.71 8.09 7.20
N GLN A 89 -4.00 6.80 7.23
CA GLN A 89 -4.63 6.10 6.11
C GLN A 89 -6.07 6.55 5.87
N ALA A 90 -6.81 6.86 6.94
CA ALA A 90 -8.14 7.46 6.82
C ALA A 90 -8.06 8.85 6.16
N LEU A 91 -7.04 9.66 6.46
CA LEU A 91 -6.84 10.96 5.81
C LEU A 91 -6.47 10.81 4.33
N CYS A 92 -5.57 9.89 3.98
CA CYS A 92 -5.21 9.58 2.60
C CYS A 92 -6.42 9.10 1.77
N SER A 93 -7.23 8.22 2.35
CA SER A 93 -8.48 7.74 1.73
C SER A 93 -9.48 8.89 1.53
N ARG A 94 -9.68 9.74 2.55
CA ARG A 94 -10.54 10.92 2.43
C ARG A 94 -10.06 11.90 1.37
N LEU A 95 -8.76 12.11 1.24
CA LEU A 95 -8.18 12.93 0.18
C LEU A 95 -8.51 12.34 -1.20
N GLY A 96 -8.29 11.03 -1.39
CA GLY A 96 -8.59 10.33 -2.62
C GLY A 96 -10.06 10.43 -3.03
N VAL A 97 -10.98 10.22 -2.08
CA VAL A 97 -12.42 10.30 -2.32
C VAL A 97 -12.90 11.73 -2.56
N ALA A 98 -12.42 12.71 -1.79
CA ALA A 98 -12.90 14.09 -1.86
C ALA A 98 -12.31 14.88 -3.04
N SER A 99 -11.03 14.67 -3.34
CA SER A 99 -10.33 15.40 -4.41
C SER A 99 -10.30 14.64 -5.74
N GLY A 100 -10.54 13.32 -5.71
CA GLY A 100 -10.37 12.45 -6.88
C GLY A 100 -8.92 12.34 -7.35
N ARG A 101 -7.95 12.70 -6.51
CA ARG A 101 -6.51 12.68 -6.77
C ARG A 101 -5.83 11.75 -5.79
N ASP A 102 -4.84 10.98 -6.25
CA ASP A 102 -3.94 10.30 -5.32
C ASP A 102 -3.02 11.32 -4.61
N LEU A 103 -2.32 10.86 -3.56
CA LEU A 103 -1.45 11.73 -2.78
C LEU A 103 -0.29 12.29 -3.62
N ALA A 104 0.25 11.51 -4.56
CA ALA A 104 1.35 11.95 -5.42
C ALA A 104 0.90 13.06 -6.39
N GLN A 105 -0.28 12.94 -6.99
CA GLN A 105 -0.94 13.96 -7.80
C GLN A 105 -1.23 15.22 -6.97
N ALA A 106 -1.78 15.07 -5.77
CA ALA A 106 -2.04 16.19 -4.87
C ALA A 106 -0.75 16.93 -4.48
N CYS A 107 0.34 16.22 -4.16
CA CYS A 107 1.64 16.81 -3.89
C CYS A 107 2.21 17.52 -5.14
N ARG A 108 2.15 16.86 -6.29
CA ARG A 108 2.65 17.40 -7.58
C ARG A 108 1.93 18.68 -7.99
N ASP A 109 0.65 18.80 -7.65
CA ASP A 109 -0.19 19.94 -8.00
C ASP A 109 -0.16 21.05 -6.96
N SER A 110 0.22 20.75 -5.71
CA SER A 110 0.35 21.75 -4.63
C SER A 110 1.75 22.37 -4.54
N PHE A 111 2.79 21.59 -4.86
CA PHE A 111 4.19 21.98 -4.67
C PHE A 111 4.89 22.42 -5.98
N PRO A 112 5.93 23.26 -5.88
CA PRO A 112 6.76 23.59 -7.05
C PRO A 112 7.51 22.36 -7.57
N ARG A 113 7.88 22.37 -8.86
CA ARG A 113 8.50 21.22 -9.56
C ARG A 113 9.68 20.58 -8.82
N PRO A 114 10.65 21.34 -8.25
CA PRO A 114 11.79 20.73 -7.56
C PRO A 114 11.36 19.88 -6.36
N VAL A 115 10.41 20.37 -5.56
CA VAL A 115 9.90 19.66 -4.38
C VAL A 115 9.16 18.39 -4.78
N ALA A 116 8.37 18.43 -5.86
CA ALA A 116 7.69 17.25 -6.35
C ALA A 116 8.66 16.13 -6.78
N TYR A 117 9.80 16.48 -7.41
CA TYR A 117 10.83 15.51 -7.77
C TYR A 117 11.54 14.92 -6.55
N VAL A 118 11.81 15.74 -5.52
CA VAL A 118 12.38 15.24 -4.25
C VAL A 118 11.42 14.27 -3.57
N LEU A 119 10.12 14.61 -3.49
CA LEU A 119 9.10 13.73 -2.92
C LEU A 119 8.98 12.41 -3.70
N TRP A 120 9.06 12.47 -5.03
CA TRP A 120 9.08 11.27 -5.86
C TRP A 120 10.31 10.40 -5.57
N ALA A 121 11.51 10.98 -5.53
CA ALA A 121 12.74 10.23 -5.24
C ALA A 121 12.71 9.58 -3.84
N LEU A 122 12.14 10.27 -2.85
CA LEU A 122 11.95 9.71 -1.50
C LEU A 122 10.95 8.55 -1.50
N ALA A 123 9.86 8.64 -2.27
CA ALA A 123 8.88 7.57 -2.40
C ALA A 123 9.48 6.33 -3.09
N GLU A 124 10.26 6.53 -4.16
CA GLU A 124 11.00 5.45 -4.84
C GLU A 124 12.01 4.79 -3.88
N ALA A 125 12.78 5.59 -3.13
CA ALA A 125 13.71 5.04 -2.15
C ALA A 125 12.99 4.25 -1.04
N ALA A 126 11.83 4.73 -0.59
CA ALA A 126 11.03 4.05 0.42
C ALA A 126 10.49 2.71 -0.07
N ILE A 127 9.91 2.65 -1.28
CA ILE A 127 9.37 1.39 -1.81
C ILE A 127 10.49 0.38 -2.13
N CYS A 128 11.66 0.84 -2.61
CA CYS A 128 12.83 -0.03 -2.76
C CYS A 128 13.33 -0.59 -1.42
N ALA A 129 13.26 0.19 -0.33
CA ALA A 129 13.64 -0.29 0.99
C ALA A 129 12.64 -1.33 1.54
N THR A 130 11.34 -1.14 1.29
CA THR A 130 10.30 -2.13 1.63
C THR A 130 10.51 -3.43 0.84
N ASP A 131 10.73 -3.34 -0.46
CA ASP A 131 10.98 -4.50 -1.34
C ASP A 131 12.22 -5.30 -0.89
N LEU A 132 13.29 -4.60 -0.50
CA LEU A 132 14.48 -5.24 0.07
C LEU A 132 14.17 -6.07 1.33
N ALA A 133 13.30 -5.56 2.21
CA ALA A 133 12.90 -6.29 3.41
C ALA A 133 12.06 -7.54 3.07
N GLU A 134 11.19 -7.46 2.05
CA GLU A 134 10.42 -8.61 1.59
C GLU A 134 11.31 -9.68 0.97
N VAL A 135 12.23 -9.31 0.07
CA VAL A 135 13.19 -10.24 -0.56
C VAL A 135 14.04 -10.97 0.49
N ILE A 136 14.57 -10.25 1.47
CA ILE A 136 15.35 -10.85 2.56
C ILE A 136 14.47 -11.78 3.40
N GLY A 137 13.26 -11.35 3.74
CA GLY A 137 12.31 -12.14 4.51
C GLY A 137 11.94 -13.45 3.81
N THR A 138 11.64 -13.41 2.51
CA THR A 138 11.33 -14.59 1.71
C THR A 138 12.53 -15.52 1.59
N ALA A 139 13.74 -14.98 1.35
CA ALA A 139 14.95 -15.79 1.27
C ALA A 139 15.24 -16.53 2.59
N ILE A 140 15.09 -15.86 3.73
CA ILE A 140 15.21 -16.48 5.06
C ILE A 140 14.10 -17.52 5.28
N GLY A 141 12.86 -17.21 4.90
CA GLY A 141 11.74 -18.15 4.98
C GLY A 141 11.97 -19.43 4.19
N LEU A 142 12.48 -19.32 2.96
CA LEU A 142 12.86 -20.46 2.12
C LEU A 142 14.02 -21.27 2.72
N ASN A 143 15.01 -20.58 3.31
CA ASN A 143 16.10 -21.23 4.00
C ASN A 143 15.63 -22.04 5.20
N LEU A 144 14.74 -21.49 6.03
CA LEU A 144 14.22 -22.18 7.21
C LEU A 144 13.29 -23.34 6.87
N LEU A 145 12.47 -23.20 5.82
CA LEU A 145 11.48 -24.21 5.45
C LEU A 145 12.06 -25.38 4.64
N PHE A 146 12.98 -25.08 3.72
CA PHE A 146 13.50 -26.06 2.75
C PHE A 146 15.02 -26.26 2.82
N GLY A 147 15.73 -25.52 3.67
CA GLY A 147 17.20 -25.57 3.74
C GLY A 147 17.91 -24.94 2.53
N ILE A 148 17.20 -24.15 1.72
CA ILE A 148 17.76 -23.53 0.51
C ILE A 148 18.76 -22.43 0.90
N PRO A 149 19.99 -22.39 0.36
CA PRO A 149 20.94 -21.30 0.59
C PRO A 149 20.36 -19.92 0.26
N LEU A 150 20.73 -18.90 1.03
CA LEU A 150 20.16 -17.54 0.90
C LEU A 150 20.37 -16.96 -0.50
N GLU A 151 21.52 -17.22 -1.12
CA GLU A 151 21.86 -16.73 -2.45
C GLU A 151 20.86 -17.26 -3.50
N ILE A 152 20.50 -18.54 -3.37
CA ILE A 152 19.52 -19.19 -4.25
C ILE A 152 18.11 -18.68 -3.90
N GLY A 153 17.81 -18.48 -2.61
CA GLY A 153 16.54 -17.91 -2.16
C GLY A 153 16.26 -16.53 -2.78
N VAL A 154 17.25 -15.64 -2.83
CA VAL A 154 17.14 -14.32 -3.46
C VAL A 154 16.98 -14.43 -4.99
N ILE A 155 17.60 -15.41 -5.63
CA ILE A 155 17.37 -15.63 -7.08
C ILE A 155 15.94 -16.13 -7.33
N ILE A 156 15.41 -16.97 -6.44
CA ILE A 156 14.03 -17.46 -6.52
C ILE A 156 13.03 -16.32 -6.37
N THR A 157 13.30 -15.32 -5.52
CA THR A 157 12.37 -14.18 -5.37
C THR A 157 12.18 -13.44 -6.68
N ALA A 158 13.16 -13.38 -7.59
CA ALA A 158 12.99 -12.77 -8.92
C ALA A 158 11.87 -13.40 -9.76
N LEU A 159 11.35 -14.58 -9.38
CA LEU A 159 10.18 -15.19 -9.98
C LEU A 159 8.86 -14.46 -9.64
N ASP A 160 8.86 -13.58 -8.64
CA ASP A 160 7.71 -12.77 -8.23
C ASP A 160 7.21 -11.84 -9.35
N VAL A 161 8.09 -11.35 -10.22
CA VAL A 161 7.72 -10.55 -11.40
C VAL A 161 6.83 -11.36 -12.34
N PHE A 162 7.15 -12.63 -12.55
CA PHE A 162 6.31 -13.51 -13.36
C PHE A 162 4.99 -13.83 -12.65
N LEU A 163 5.03 -14.00 -11.32
CA LEU A 163 3.85 -14.22 -10.50
C LEU A 163 2.88 -13.05 -10.59
N ILE A 164 3.35 -11.80 -10.43
CA ILE A 164 2.50 -10.61 -10.49
C ILE A 164 1.95 -10.39 -11.90
N LEU A 165 2.74 -10.61 -12.95
CA LEU A 165 2.27 -10.53 -14.34
C LEU A 165 1.19 -11.56 -14.66
N TRP A 166 1.30 -12.76 -14.09
CA TRP A 166 0.26 -13.77 -14.20
C TRP A 166 -1.00 -13.37 -13.40
N LEU A 167 -0.82 -12.86 -12.19
CA LEU A 167 -1.91 -12.45 -11.30
C LEU A 167 -2.71 -11.27 -11.87
N GLN A 168 -2.05 -10.33 -12.56
CA GLN A 168 -2.71 -9.23 -13.26
C GLN A 168 -3.71 -9.70 -14.32
N LYS A 169 -3.49 -10.86 -14.96
CA LYS A 169 -4.44 -11.44 -15.93
C LYS A 169 -5.71 -12.00 -15.29
N LEU A 170 -5.66 -12.37 -14.01
CA LEU A 170 -6.79 -12.95 -13.27
C LEU A 170 -7.77 -11.89 -12.72
N GLY A 171 -7.37 -10.62 -12.74
CA GLY A 171 -8.19 -9.48 -12.34
C GLY A 171 -8.05 -9.08 -10.87
N PHE A 172 -8.35 -7.82 -10.58
CA PHE A 172 -8.04 -7.18 -9.29
C PHE A 172 -8.73 -7.84 -8.09
N ARG A 173 -9.98 -8.32 -8.27
CA ARG A 173 -10.72 -9.00 -7.19
C ARG A 173 -10.08 -10.31 -6.75
N PHE A 174 -9.42 -11.00 -7.68
CA PHE A 174 -8.71 -12.25 -7.34
C PHE A 174 -7.46 -11.93 -6.52
N VAL A 175 -6.72 -10.88 -6.90
CA VAL A 175 -5.56 -10.38 -6.14
C VAL A 175 -5.97 -10.03 -4.70
N GLU A 176 -7.05 -9.26 -4.53
CA GLU A 176 -7.56 -8.90 -3.21
C GLU A 176 -7.91 -10.15 -2.37
N ALA A 177 -8.60 -11.11 -2.96
CA ALA A 177 -8.98 -12.35 -2.27
C ALA A 177 -7.75 -13.19 -1.87
N LEU A 178 -6.73 -13.25 -2.74
CA LEU A 178 -5.46 -13.91 -2.44
C LEU A 178 -4.77 -13.26 -1.24
N VAL A 179 -4.63 -11.94 -1.24
CA VAL A 179 -4.00 -11.19 -0.13
C VAL A 179 -4.75 -11.42 1.17
N VAL A 180 -6.08 -11.34 1.17
CA VAL A 180 -6.89 -11.64 2.36
C VAL A 180 -6.69 -13.08 2.83
N GLY A 181 -6.58 -14.05 1.90
CA GLY A 181 -6.28 -15.44 2.22
C GLY A 181 -4.92 -15.61 2.88
N LEU A 182 -3.87 -14.97 2.35
CA LEU A 182 -2.52 -15.00 2.90
C LEU A 182 -2.47 -14.38 4.31
N LEU A 183 -3.13 -13.25 4.52
CA LEU A 183 -3.27 -12.63 5.84
C LEU A 183 -3.99 -13.56 6.83
N GLY A 184 -5.04 -14.26 6.37
CA GLY A 184 -5.74 -15.25 7.18
C GLY A 184 -4.85 -16.43 7.61
N ILE A 185 -3.97 -16.90 6.72
CA ILE A 185 -3.00 -17.95 7.03
C ILE A 185 -2.00 -17.46 8.09
N ILE A 186 -1.43 -16.27 7.89
CA ILE A 186 -0.49 -15.66 8.86
C ILE A 186 -1.14 -15.54 10.24
N ALA A 187 -2.36 -15.01 10.30
CA ALA A 187 -3.09 -14.82 11.54
C ALA A 187 -3.52 -16.12 12.24
N ALA A 188 -3.58 -17.25 11.51
CA ALA A 188 -3.86 -18.56 12.10
C ALA A 188 -2.61 -19.24 12.66
N CYS A 189 -1.42 -18.89 12.16
CA CYS A 189 -0.15 -19.47 12.59
C CYS A 189 0.41 -18.83 13.87
N PHE A 190 0.08 -17.57 14.15
CA PHE A 190 0.51 -16.80 15.33
C PHE A 190 -0.64 -16.56 16.30
#